data_AF-A0A427BCA7-F1
#
_entry.id   AF-A0A427BCA7-F1
#
_cell.length_a   1.000
_cell.length_b   1.000
_cell.length_c   1.000
_cell.angle_alpha   90.00
_cell.angle_beta   90.00
_cell.angle_gamma   90.00
#
_symmetry.space_group_name_H-M   'P 1'
#
loop_
_entity.id
_entity.type
_entity.pdbx_description
1 polymer ?
#
loop_
_entity_poly.entity_id
_entity_poly.type
_entity_poly.pdbx_seq_one_letter_code
_entity_poly.pdbx_strand_id
1 'polypeptide(L)'
;MFQKSLAGPFAPPPIPIGSLKPWSKSSRNLNVVVRSEAVDASNRADPKPNPAPSKLFESSSSSAGPYPGGMGLHTGRDPTVRKPEWLRQRAPQGEKYARLQESLAELKLNTVCVEAQCPNIGECWNGGGGAGGEGDGIATATIMLLGDTCTRGCRFCAVKTSRNPAPPDPMEPQSTAKAIASWG
;
A
#
# COMPACT_ATOMS: atom_id res chain seq x y z
N MET A 1 37.69 -28.25 59.09
CA MET A 1 38.41 -27.19 58.35
C MET A 1 37.52 -26.71 57.22
N PHE A 2 37.32 -25.39 57.17
CA PHE A 2 36.70 -24.57 56.13
C PHE A 2 35.18 -24.54 55.96
N GLN A 3 34.64 -23.44 56.49
CA GLN A 3 33.38 -22.77 56.15
C GLN A 3 33.23 -22.54 54.64
N LYS A 4 31.98 -22.61 54.17
CA LYS A 4 31.36 -21.85 53.06
C LYS A 4 29.86 -22.11 53.14
N SER A 5 28.92 -21.21 52.88
CA SER A 5 28.83 -19.75 52.82
C SER A 5 27.33 -19.54 52.60
N LEU A 6 26.65 -18.88 53.53
CA LEU A 6 25.24 -18.49 53.38
C LEU A 6 25.16 -17.24 52.50
N ALA A 7 24.35 -17.29 51.45
CA ALA A 7 23.77 -16.15 50.73
C ALA A 7 22.38 -16.64 50.27
N GLY A 8 21.23 -16.18 50.74
CA GLY A 8 20.84 -14.80 51.03
C GLY A 8 19.97 -14.33 49.85
N PRO A 9 18.63 -14.20 49.99
CA PRO A 9 17.75 -13.87 48.87
C PRO A 9 17.95 -12.42 48.40
N PHE A 10 18.12 -12.23 47.09
CA PHE A 10 18.15 -10.93 46.43
C PHE A 10 16.79 -10.24 46.56
N ALA A 11 16.72 -9.18 47.36
CA ALA A 11 15.59 -8.26 47.38
C ALA A 11 15.77 -7.19 46.29
N PRO A 12 14.73 -6.88 45.47
CA PRO A 12 14.79 -5.79 44.50
C PRO A 12 14.74 -4.42 45.19
N PRO A 13 15.31 -3.36 44.57
CA PRO A 13 15.32 -2.01 45.13
C PRO A 13 13.92 -1.37 45.16
N PRO A 14 13.65 -0.44 46.09
CA PRO A 14 12.36 0.25 46.18
C PRO A 14 12.16 1.23 45.01
N ILE A 15 10.96 1.20 44.44
CA ILE A 15 10.48 2.15 43.40
C ILE A 15 10.10 3.47 44.09
N PRO A 16 10.51 4.64 43.58
CA PRO A 16 10.07 5.91 44.13
C PRO A 16 8.57 6.14 43.82
N ILE A 17 7.77 6.33 44.88
CA ILE A 17 6.36 6.72 44.80
C ILE A 17 6.32 8.20 44.38
N GLY A 18 6.25 8.43 43.07
CA GLY A 18 5.93 9.72 42.48
C GLY A 18 4.47 10.08 42.74
N SER A 19 4.28 11.27 43.30
CA SER A 19 3.00 11.87 43.68
C SER A 19 1.92 11.79 42.58
N LEU A 20 0.79 11.16 42.92
CA LEU A 20 -0.43 11.14 42.12
C LEU A 20 -0.94 12.57 41.95
N LYS A 21 -0.73 13.19 40.78
CA LYS A 21 -1.44 14.41 40.39
C LYS A 21 -2.85 14.04 39.92
N PRO A 22 -3.89 14.80 40.32
CA PRO A 22 -5.26 14.54 39.90
C PRO A 22 -5.41 14.74 38.38
N TRP A 23 -6.14 13.82 37.76
CA TRP A 23 -6.55 13.84 36.36
C TRP A 23 -7.35 15.12 36.08
N SER A 24 -6.66 16.13 35.51
CA SER A 24 -7.31 17.30 34.95
C SER A 24 -8.10 16.88 33.71
N LYS A 25 -9.42 17.08 33.76
CA LYS A 25 -10.32 16.98 32.60
C LYS A 25 -9.95 18.07 31.58
N SER A 26 -8.94 17.80 30.76
CA SER A 26 -8.70 18.59 29.57
C SER A 26 -9.55 18.01 28.45
N SER A 27 -10.72 18.62 28.25
CA SER A 27 -11.52 18.50 27.05
C SER A 27 -10.67 19.01 25.87
N ARG A 28 -9.87 18.13 25.29
CA ARG A 28 -9.13 18.44 24.07
C ARG A 28 -10.03 18.10 22.90
N ASN A 29 -10.45 19.14 22.18
CA ASN A 29 -10.98 19.02 20.84
C ASN A 29 -10.13 18.02 20.05
N LEU A 30 -10.77 16.95 19.60
CA LEU A 30 -10.19 16.00 18.65
C LEU A 30 -9.97 16.74 17.34
N ASN A 31 -8.82 17.39 17.21
CA ASN A 31 -8.29 17.74 15.90
C ASN A 31 -7.86 16.41 15.27
N VAL A 32 -8.70 15.92 14.36
CA VAL A 32 -8.33 14.90 13.39
C VAL A 32 -7.12 15.43 12.63
N VAL A 33 -5.95 14.84 12.88
CA VAL A 33 -4.73 15.17 12.12
C VAL A 33 -4.81 14.41 10.81
N VAL A 34 -5.41 15.03 9.80
CA VAL A 34 -5.25 14.60 8.41
C VAL A 34 -3.80 14.86 8.02
N ARG A 35 -2.99 13.79 7.96
CA ARG A 35 -1.64 13.86 7.40
C ARG A 35 -1.75 13.87 5.87
N SER A 36 -1.92 15.06 5.30
CA SER A 36 -1.73 15.31 3.88
C SER A 36 -0.31 15.83 3.67
N GLU A 37 0.61 14.98 3.25
CA GLU A 37 1.89 15.45 2.72
C GLU A 37 1.65 15.94 1.28
N ALA A 38 1.39 17.23 1.14
CA ALA A 38 1.43 17.90 -0.15
C ALA A 38 2.89 18.04 -0.56
N VAL A 39 3.31 17.33 -1.62
CA VAL A 39 4.59 17.60 -2.29
C VAL A 39 4.49 18.96 -2.98
N ASP A 40 5.21 19.95 -2.44
CA ASP A 40 5.30 21.30 -2.98
C ASP A 40 5.77 21.27 -4.45
N ALA A 41 4.93 21.81 -5.33
CA ALA A 41 5.12 21.81 -6.79
C ALA A 41 6.12 22.89 -7.28
N SER A 42 6.97 23.43 -6.40
CA SER A 42 7.73 24.66 -6.64
C SER A 42 9.13 24.47 -7.23
N ASN A 43 9.50 23.26 -7.67
CA ASN A 43 10.72 23.04 -8.46
C ASN A 43 10.42 22.26 -9.74
N ARG A 44 9.77 22.92 -10.71
CA ARG A 44 9.75 22.48 -12.11
C ARG A 44 11.00 23.01 -12.80
N ALA A 45 12.00 22.16 -12.96
CA ALA A 45 13.00 22.34 -14.00
C ALA A 45 12.36 21.95 -15.34
N ASP A 46 12.46 22.82 -16.35
CA ASP A 46 11.92 22.58 -17.69
C ASP A 46 12.56 21.33 -18.33
N PRO A 47 11.77 20.38 -18.86
CA PRO A 47 12.32 19.31 -19.69
C PRO A 47 12.67 19.87 -21.07
N LYS A 48 13.95 19.79 -21.45
CA LYS A 48 14.42 20.08 -22.82
C LYS A 48 13.66 19.23 -23.85
N PRO A 49 13.32 19.77 -25.03
CA PRO A 49 12.65 19.01 -26.07
C PRO A 49 13.57 17.92 -26.64
N ASN A 50 13.05 16.69 -26.72
CA ASN A 50 13.74 15.57 -27.37
C ASN A 50 13.78 15.76 -28.89
N PRO A 51 14.91 15.53 -29.57
CA PRO A 51 14.95 15.50 -31.02
C PRO A 51 14.20 14.28 -31.58
N ALA A 52 13.55 14.48 -32.73
CA ALA A 52 12.69 13.52 -33.41
C ALA A 52 13.39 12.19 -33.77
N PRO A 53 12.66 11.06 -33.84
CA PRO A 53 13.26 9.78 -34.20
C PRO A 53 13.57 9.71 -35.69
N SER A 54 14.85 9.70 -36.04
CA SER A 54 15.32 9.25 -37.34
C SER A 54 15.20 7.73 -37.44
N LYS A 55 14.67 7.29 -38.58
CA LYS A 55 14.41 5.91 -38.99
C LYS A 55 15.66 5.03 -38.84
N LEU A 56 15.52 3.86 -38.22
CA LEU A 56 16.26 2.63 -38.52
C LEU A 56 15.77 1.51 -37.58
N PHE A 57 14.76 0.75 -38.02
CA PHE A 57 14.59 -0.62 -37.52
C PHE A 57 14.37 -1.50 -38.74
N GLU A 58 15.49 -1.95 -39.29
CA GLU A 58 15.57 -3.04 -40.24
C GLU A 58 15.27 -4.34 -39.49
N SER A 59 14.34 -5.11 -40.03
CA SER A 59 13.99 -6.43 -39.50
C SER A 59 15.17 -7.39 -39.65
N SER A 60 15.59 -8.04 -38.58
CA SER A 60 16.24 -9.34 -38.72
C SER A 60 16.05 -10.21 -37.48
N SER A 61 15.71 -11.44 -37.80
CA SER A 61 15.40 -12.59 -36.97
C SER A 61 16.56 -13.06 -36.11
N SER A 62 16.20 -13.61 -34.94
CA SER A 62 16.86 -14.73 -34.27
C SER A 62 18.31 -14.53 -33.81
N SER A 63 18.49 -14.31 -32.51
CA SER A 63 19.52 -15.05 -31.79
C SER A 63 19.09 -15.30 -30.34
N ALA A 64 19.03 -16.57 -29.98
CA ALA A 64 18.96 -17.03 -28.61
C ALA A 64 20.30 -16.72 -27.94
N GLY A 65 20.36 -15.62 -27.19
CA GLY A 65 21.41 -15.31 -26.22
C GLY A 65 20.81 -15.12 -24.82
N PRO A 66 21.62 -15.12 -23.74
CA PRO A 66 21.13 -15.10 -22.35
C PRO A 66 20.64 -13.73 -21.82
N TYR A 67 20.38 -12.74 -22.70
CA TYR A 67 20.17 -11.34 -22.32
C TYR A 67 18.87 -10.74 -22.94
N PRO A 68 18.69 -9.41 -22.91
CA PRO A 68 17.58 -8.66 -22.33
C PRO A 68 16.42 -8.46 -23.35
N GLY A 69 15.18 -8.45 -22.87
CA GLY A 69 14.03 -8.05 -23.69
C GLY A 69 13.02 -9.15 -24.07
N GLY A 70 13.10 -10.32 -23.45
CA GLY A 70 12.05 -11.35 -23.52
C GLY A 70 11.37 -11.57 -22.17
N MET A 71 10.04 -11.75 -22.17
CA MET A 71 9.32 -12.27 -21.00
C MET A 71 9.81 -13.69 -20.72
N GLY A 72 10.72 -13.86 -19.77
CA GLY A 72 11.24 -15.18 -19.38
C GLY A 72 10.16 -16.06 -18.72
N LEU A 73 10.50 -17.34 -18.50
CA LEU A 73 9.63 -18.34 -17.85
C LEU A 73 8.99 -17.85 -16.54
N HIS A 74 9.65 -16.97 -15.80
CA HIS A 74 9.16 -16.45 -14.52
C HIS A 74 8.29 -15.19 -14.64
N THR A 75 7.89 -14.80 -15.85
CA THR A 75 6.87 -13.75 -15.98
C THR A 75 5.55 -14.31 -15.48
N GLY A 76 5.01 -13.71 -14.42
CA GLY A 76 3.85 -14.22 -13.67
C GLY A 76 2.52 -14.30 -14.44
N ARG A 77 2.54 -14.39 -15.77
CA ARG A 77 1.41 -14.72 -16.64
C ARG A 77 1.34 -16.19 -17.02
N ASP A 78 2.43 -16.96 -16.92
CA ASP A 78 2.38 -18.40 -17.22
C ASP A 78 1.81 -19.15 -15.99
N PRO A 79 0.61 -19.76 -16.09
CA PRO A 79 0.00 -20.48 -14.98
C PRO A 79 0.76 -21.76 -14.61
N THR A 80 1.64 -22.26 -15.49
CA THR A 80 2.46 -23.45 -15.24
C THR A 80 3.66 -23.14 -14.36
N VAL A 81 4.13 -21.88 -14.32
CA VAL A 81 5.28 -21.46 -13.53
C VAL A 81 4.83 -20.92 -12.18
N ARG A 82 5.06 -21.71 -11.12
CA ARG A 82 4.71 -21.33 -9.76
C ARG A 82 5.66 -20.27 -9.20
N LYS A 83 5.11 -19.25 -8.55
CA LYS A 83 5.89 -18.27 -7.76
C LYS A 83 6.65 -18.99 -6.63
N PRO A 84 7.88 -18.58 -6.29
CA PRO A 84 8.61 -19.16 -5.16
C PRO A 84 7.88 -18.91 -3.83
N GLU A 85 8.12 -19.75 -2.83
CA GLU A 85 7.36 -19.75 -1.58
C GLU A 85 7.51 -18.44 -0.79
N TRP A 86 8.73 -17.89 -0.73
CA TRP A 86 9.01 -16.60 -0.07
C TRP A 86 8.30 -15.38 -0.69
N LEU A 87 7.79 -15.47 -1.92
CA LEU A 87 7.07 -14.39 -2.61
C LEU A 87 5.54 -14.51 -2.46
N ARG A 88 5.04 -15.56 -1.80
CA ARG A 88 3.60 -15.79 -1.66
C ARG A 88 3.07 -15.11 -0.40
N GLN A 89 2.00 -14.35 -0.59
CA GLN A 89 1.24 -13.75 0.49
C GLN A 89 0.01 -14.60 0.84
N ARG A 90 -0.46 -14.50 2.08
CA ARG A 90 -1.76 -15.05 2.49
C ARG A 90 -2.90 -14.28 1.82
N ALA A 91 -4.02 -14.96 1.62
CA ALA A 91 -5.23 -14.33 1.07
C ALA A 91 -5.72 -13.21 2.02
N PRO A 92 -6.30 -12.13 1.47
CA PRO A 92 -6.93 -11.10 2.29
C PRO A 92 -8.15 -11.68 3.03
N GLN A 93 -8.25 -11.36 4.31
CA GLN A 93 -9.30 -11.84 5.21
C GLN A 93 -9.45 -10.86 6.38
N GLY A 94 -10.60 -10.90 7.06
CA GLY A 94 -10.87 -10.09 8.24
C GLY A 94 -12.01 -9.10 8.05
N GLU A 95 -12.54 -8.61 9.17
CA GLU A 95 -13.71 -7.73 9.20
C GLU A 95 -13.41 -6.35 8.62
N LYS A 96 -12.24 -5.76 8.92
CA LYS A 96 -11.84 -4.45 8.37
C LYS A 96 -11.74 -4.47 6.86
N TYR A 97 -11.14 -5.53 6.29
CA TYR A 97 -11.11 -5.75 4.84
C TYR A 97 -12.52 -5.76 4.23
N ALA A 98 -13.45 -6.51 4.82
CA ALA A 98 -14.83 -6.60 4.33
C ALA A 98 -15.56 -5.25 4.41
N ARG A 99 -15.43 -4.52 5.53
CA ARG A 99 -16.01 -3.18 5.69
C ARG A 99 -15.50 -2.18 4.66
N LEU A 100 -14.20 -2.21 4.37
CA LEU A 100 -13.61 -1.32 3.36
C LEU A 100 -14.09 -1.70 1.94
N GLN A 101 -14.18 -3.00 1.65
CA GLN A 101 -14.71 -3.49 0.39
C GLN A 101 -16.17 -3.05 0.16
N GLU A 102 -17.01 -3.14 1.18
CA GLU A 102 -18.40 -2.67 1.15
C GLU A 102 -18.47 -1.16 0.96
N SER A 103 -17.69 -0.40 1.73
CA SER A 103 -17.62 1.07 1.61
C SER A 103 -17.26 1.53 0.19
N LEU A 104 -16.30 0.86 -0.44
CA LEU A 104 -15.90 1.16 -1.83
C LEU A 104 -17.02 0.88 -2.83
N ALA A 105 -17.74 -0.23 -2.65
CA ALA A 105 -18.86 -0.60 -3.50
C ALA A 105 -20.02 0.39 -3.38
N GLU A 106 -20.36 0.81 -2.15
CA GLU A 106 -21.42 1.79 -1.88
C GLU A 106 -21.12 3.16 -2.49
N LEU A 107 -19.87 3.62 -2.36
CA LEU A 107 -19.44 4.94 -2.84
C LEU A 107 -19.04 4.94 -4.32
N LYS A 108 -19.08 3.77 -4.98
CA LYS A 108 -18.66 3.57 -6.39
C LYS A 108 -17.23 4.04 -6.66
N LEU A 109 -16.32 3.78 -5.71
CA LEU A 109 -14.92 4.17 -5.81
C LEU A 109 -14.03 2.99 -6.19
N ASN A 110 -12.98 3.27 -6.95
CA ASN A 110 -11.99 2.27 -7.34
C ASN A 110 -10.71 2.44 -6.52
N THR A 111 -9.94 1.37 -6.36
CA THR A 111 -8.64 1.42 -5.68
C THR A 111 -7.58 0.67 -6.46
N VAL A 112 -6.35 1.15 -6.40
CA VAL A 112 -5.22 0.45 -7.02
C VAL A 112 -4.95 -0.88 -6.34
N CYS A 113 -5.35 -1.01 -5.08
CA CYS A 113 -5.23 -2.24 -4.32
C CYS A 113 -5.96 -3.40 -5.03
N VAL A 114 -7.17 -3.16 -5.53
CA VAL A 114 -7.99 -4.14 -6.25
C VAL A 114 -7.60 -4.20 -7.73
N GLU A 115 -7.60 -3.06 -8.42
CA GLU A 115 -7.43 -3.03 -9.88
C GLU A 115 -6.04 -3.47 -10.34
N ALA A 116 -5.00 -3.22 -9.53
CA ALA A 116 -3.64 -3.68 -9.83
C ALA A 116 -3.32 -5.07 -9.22
N GLN A 117 -4.30 -5.75 -8.61
CA GLN A 117 -4.12 -7.06 -7.96
C GLN A 117 -3.00 -7.05 -6.91
N CYS A 118 -3.02 -6.05 -6.02
CA CYS A 118 -1.96 -5.85 -5.04
C CYS A 118 -1.89 -7.04 -4.06
N PRO A 119 -0.74 -7.71 -3.92
CA PRO A 119 -0.59 -8.83 -2.98
C PRO A 119 -0.71 -8.39 -1.50
N ASN A 120 -0.53 -7.10 -1.23
CA ASN A 120 -0.50 -6.54 0.14
C ASN A 120 -1.86 -6.01 0.59
N ILE A 121 -2.93 -6.12 -0.22
CA ILE A 121 -4.23 -5.52 0.06
C ILE A 121 -4.79 -5.87 1.45
N GLY A 122 -4.62 -7.13 1.87
CA GLY A 122 -5.10 -7.59 3.18
C GLY A 122 -4.37 -6.94 4.35
N GLU A 123 -3.07 -6.71 4.23
CA GLU A 123 -2.29 -6.08 5.29
C GLU A 123 -2.56 -4.57 5.36
N CYS A 124 -2.56 -3.90 4.20
CA CYS A 124 -2.84 -2.47 4.13
C CYS A 124 -4.24 -2.16 4.71
N TRP A 125 -5.28 -2.88 4.32
CA TRP A 125 -6.65 -2.56 4.74
C TRP A 125 -6.96 -2.96 6.19
N ASN A 126 -6.22 -3.92 6.75
CA ASN A 126 -6.40 -4.31 8.15
C ASN A 126 -5.58 -3.46 9.13
N GLY A 127 -4.63 -2.67 8.62
CA GLY A 127 -3.78 -1.76 9.40
C GLY A 127 -2.50 -2.39 9.91
N GLY A 128 -1.83 -3.17 9.06
CA GLY A 128 -0.63 -3.93 9.41
C GLY A 128 -0.96 -5.27 10.08
N GLY A 129 0.00 -6.19 10.03
CA GLY A 129 -0.15 -7.55 10.55
C GLY A 129 -0.31 -8.61 9.46
N GLY A 130 0.51 -8.54 8.41
CA GLY A 130 0.81 -9.72 7.60
C GLY A 130 1.36 -10.90 8.44
N ALA A 131 1.77 -11.99 7.79
CA ALA A 131 2.13 -13.28 8.41
C ALA A 131 3.20 -13.30 9.52
N GLY A 132 3.72 -12.14 9.96
CA GLY A 132 4.71 -11.96 11.03
C GLY A 132 4.45 -10.80 12.02
N GLY A 133 3.29 -10.14 11.98
CA GLY A 133 2.69 -9.43 13.13
C GLY A 133 3.51 -8.36 13.88
N GLU A 134 3.90 -7.27 13.21
CA GLU A 134 4.09 -5.94 13.82
C GLU A 134 3.53 -4.90 12.82
N GLY A 135 2.50 -4.17 13.23
CA GLY A 135 1.85 -3.14 12.41
C GLY A 135 1.53 -1.93 13.28
N ASP A 136 1.52 -0.75 12.67
CA ASP A 136 1.14 0.52 13.32
C ASP A 136 -0.35 0.60 13.67
N GLY A 137 -1.15 -0.37 13.22
CA GLY A 137 -2.60 -0.43 13.44
C GLY A 137 -3.38 0.42 12.43
N ILE A 138 -2.71 1.07 11.48
CA ILE A 138 -3.28 2.11 10.62
C ILE A 138 -3.73 1.52 9.28
N ALA A 139 -5.05 1.37 9.13
CA ALA A 139 -5.64 0.91 7.87
C ALA A 139 -5.37 1.93 6.75
N THR A 140 -4.86 1.45 5.63
CA THR A 140 -4.43 2.27 4.50
C THR A 140 -5.03 1.74 3.20
N ALA A 141 -5.62 2.64 2.40
CA ALA A 141 -6.08 2.35 1.05
C ALA A 141 -5.68 3.47 0.09
N THR A 142 -5.52 3.14 -1.19
CA THR A 142 -5.19 4.10 -2.23
C THR A 142 -6.29 4.13 -3.27
N ILE A 143 -7.08 5.21 -3.25
CA ILE A 143 -8.17 5.45 -4.18
C ILE A 143 -7.60 5.77 -5.57
N MET A 144 -8.18 5.15 -6.59
CA MET A 144 -7.95 5.50 -7.99
C MET A 144 -9.04 6.46 -8.45
N LEU A 145 -8.60 7.57 -9.05
CA LEU A 145 -9.47 8.56 -9.67
C LEU A 145 -9.69 8.22 -11.14
N LEU A 146 -10.78 8.73 -11.72
CA LEU A 146 -11.17 8.57 -13.12
C LEU A 146 -11.48 7.11 -13.51
N GLY A 147 -11.94 6.32 -12.55
CA GLY A 147 -12.39 4.96 -12.80
C GLY A 147 -11.33 3.85 -12.65
N ASP A 148 -11.63 2.70 -13.21
CA ASP A 148 -10.85 1.45 -13.13
C ASP A 148 -10.02 1.17 -14.38
N THR A 149 -10.10 2.05 -15.39
CA THR A 149 -9.61 1.79 -16.74
C THR A 149 -8.62 2.87 -17.17
N CYS A 150 -7.41 2.44 -17.52
CA CYS A 150 -6.36 3.32 -18.03
C CYS A 150 -6.34 3.35 -19.56
N THR A 151 -6.02 4.50 -20.16
CA THR A 151 -5.80 4.62 -21.61
C THR A 151 -4.40 4.17 -22.05
N ARG A 152 -3.50 3.93 -21.09
CA ARG A 152 -2.14 3.45 -21.32
C ARG A 152 -2.04 1.96 -21.04
N GLY A 153 -1.55 1.21 -22.02
CA GLY A 153 -1.29 -0.23 -21.89
C GLY A 153 0.13 -0.56 -21.41
N CYS A 154 0.50 -0.11 -20.21
CA CYS A 154 1.81 -0.43 -19.61
C CYS A 154 1.98 -1.95 -19.46
N ARG A 155 3.13 -2.51 -19.92
CA ARG A 155 3.33 -3.97 -20.00
C ARG A 155 3.29 -4.68 -18.63
N PHE A 156 3.64 -3.96 -17.58
CA PHE A 156 3.68 -4.43 -16.19
C PHE A 156 2.38 -4.18 -15.41
N CYS A 157 1.50 -3.31 -15.90
CA CYS A 157 0.31 -2.89 -15.15
C CYS A 157 -0.83 -3.89 -15.37
N ALA A 158 -1.54 -4.23 -14.29
CA ALA A 158 -2.70 -5.13 -14.33
C ALA A 158 -4.05 -4.40 -14.47
N VAL A 159 -4.05 -3.07 -14.34
CA VAL A 159 -5.25 -2.22 -14.49
C VAL A 159 -5.86 -2.40 -15.90
N LYS A 160 -7.19 -2.41 -15.98
CA LYS A 160 -7.93 -2.56 -17.24
C LYS A 160 -7.47 -1.49 -18.23
N THR A 161 -7.32 -1.87 -19.50
CA THR A 161 -6.86 -0.94 -20.54
C THR A 161 -7.94 -0.78 -21.61
N SER A 162 -8.35 0.46 -21.85
CA SER A 162 -9.23 0.83 -22.97
C SER A 162 -8.83 2.18 -23.53
N ARG A 163 -8.89 2.32 -24.86
CA ARG A 163 -8.65 3.60 -25.53
C ARG A 163 -9.75 4.63 -25.23
N ASN A 164 -10.96 4.16 -24.96
CA ASN A 164 -12.14 4.98 -24.72
C ASN A 164 -12.85 4.48 -23.45
N PRO A 165 -12.37 4.88 -22.25
CA PRO A 165 -13.03 4.55 -20.99
C PRO A 165 -14.35 5.33 -20.84
N ALA A 166 -15.12 4.99 -19.80
CA ALA A 166 -16.31 5.75 -19.43
C ALA A 166 -15.96 7.21 -19.11
N PRO A 167 -16.89 8.16 -19.29
CA PRO A 167 -16.66 9.55 -18.91
C PRO A 167 -16.43 9.66 -17.39
N PRO A 168 -15.61 10.63 -16.93
CA PRO A 168 -15.42 10.87 -15.50
C PRO A 168 -16.73 11.15 -14.78
N ASP A 169 -16.92 10.56 -13.59
CA ASP A 169 -18.08 10.80 -12.74
C ASP A 169 -17.95 12.18 -12.05
N PRO A 170 -18.85 13.14 -12.29
CA PRO A 170 -18.83 14.44 -11.62
C PRO A 170 -18.97 14.36 -10.09
N MET A 171 -19.52 13.25 -9.57
CA MET A 171 -19.73 13.02 -8.14
C MET A 171 -18.55 12.31 -7.45
N GLU A 172 -17.54 11.87 -8.23
CA GLU A 172 -16.33 11.20 -7.70
C GLU A 172 -15.64 12.01 -6.57
N PRO A 173 -15.47 13.35 -6.68
CA PRO A 173 -14.86 14.14 -5.62
C PRO A 173 -15.65 14.09 -4.31
N GLN A 174 -16.99 14.17 -4.37
CA GLN A 174 -17.85 14.11 -3.19
C GLN A 174 -17.85 12.70 -2.58
N SER A 175 -17.90 11.65 -3.39
CA SER A 175 -17.78 10.27 -2.93
C SER A 175 -16.43 10.01 -2.27
N THR A 176 -15.35 10.52 -2.85
CA THR A 176 -13.98 10.43 -2.29
C THR A 176 -13.90 11.14 -0.94
N ALA A 177 -14.43 12.36 -0.84
CA ALA A 177 -14.46 13.10 0.42
C ALA A 177 -15.25 12.36 1.51
N LYS A 178 -16.41 11.78 1.15
CA LYS A 178 -17.21 10.94 2.05
C LYS A 178 -16.45 9.70 2.52
N ALA A 179 -15.72 9.03 1.62
CA ALA A 179 -14.91 7.87 1.96
C ALA A 179 -13.86 8.23 3.03
N ILE A 180 -13.07 9.28 2.79
CA ILE A 180 -12.03 9.73 3.72
C ILE A 180 -12.63 10.15 5.07
N ALA A 181 -13.78 10.84 5.06
CA ALA A 181 -14.46 11.22 6.30
C ALA A 181 -15.06 10.03 7.07
N SER A 182 -15.39 8.93 6.37
CA SER A 182 -15.95 7.72 7.01
C SER A 182 -14.89 6.76 7.55
N TRP A 183 -13.70 6.74 6.94
CA TRP A 183 -12.60 5.84 7.32
C TRP A 183 -11.71 6.40 8.43
N GLY A 184 -11.75 7.72 8.65
CA GLY A 184 -10.92 8.46 9.61
C GLY A 184 -11.63 8.82 10.90
#